data_AF-X1C890-F1
#
_entry.id   AF-X1C890-F1
#
_cell.length_a   1.000
_cell.length_b   1.000
_cell.length_c   1.000
_cell.angle_alpha   90.00
_cell.angle_beta   90.00
_cell.angle_gamma   90.00
#
_symmetry.space_group_name_H-M   'P 1'
#
loop_
_entity.id
_entity.type
_entity.pdbx_description
1 polymer ?
#
loop_
_entity_poly.entity_id
_entity_poly.type
_entity_poly.pdbx_seq_one_letter_code
_entity_poly.pdbx_strand_id
1 'polypeptide(L)' 'MVMEEIYLLTHHAGYSAEYIENIPVFKRRFYLNLLKQELMGIKEEQDRIASKTKHTVSSRRR' A
#
# COMPACT_ATOMS: atom_id res chain seq x y z
N MET A 1 8.90 -15.29 4.89
CA MET A 1 9.09 -14.11 5.76
C MET A 1 10.16 -13.14 5.25
N VAL A 2 11.47 -13.39 5.33
CA VAL A 2 12.48 -12.40 4.85
C VAL A 2 12.46 -12.23 3.33
N MET A 3 12.31 -13.32 2.57
CA MET A 3 12.21 -13.25 1.10
C MET A 3 10.95 -12.54 0.62
N GLU A 4 9.83 -12.68 1.35
CA GLU A 4 8.60 -11.94 1.04
C GLU A 4 8.75 -10.44 1.34
N GLU A 5 9.42 -10.08 2.44
CA GLU A 5 9.73 -8.67 2.76
C GLU A 5 10.58 -8.04 1.64
N ILE A 6 11.62 -8.74 1.17
CA ILE A 6 12.48 -8.27 0.08
C ILE A 6 11.67 -8.11 -1.22
N TYR A 7 10.89 -9.13 -1.60
CA TYR A 7 10.05 -9.10 -2.79
C TYR A 7 9.05 -7.93 -2.77
N LEU A 8 8.38 -7.72 -1.63
CA LEU A 8 7.40 -6.65 -1.51
C LEU A 8 8.05 -5.27 -1.66
N LEU A 9 9.23 -5.07 -1.07
CA LEU A 9 9.94 -3.80 -1.14
C LEU A 9 10.55 -3.54 -2.52
N THR A 10 10.99 -4.57 -3.24
CA THR A 10 11.57 -4.40 -4.57
C THR A 10 10.49 -4.21 -5.65
N HIS A 11 9.40 -4.98 -5.62
CA HIS A 11 8.37 -4.93 -6.66
C HIS A 11 7.29 -3.87 -6.43
N HIS A 12 6.95 -3.54 -5.18
CA HIS A 12 5.86 -2.60 -4.90
C HIS A 12 6.34 -1.24 -4.38
N ALA A 13 7.51 -1.17 -3.74
CA ALA A 13 8.08 0.09 -3.26
C ALA A 13 9.24 0.61 -4.12
N GLY A 14 9.66 -0.12 -5.15
CA GLY A 14 10.67 0.33 -6.12
C GLY A 14 12.10 0.39 -5.58
N TYR A 15 12.38 -0.29 -4.46
CA TYR A 15 13.75 -0.35 -3.94
C TYR A 15 14.63 -1.29 -4.77
N SER A 16 15.93 -1.00 -4.84
CA SER A 16 16.92 -1.94 -5.36
C SER A 16 17.03 -3.17 -4.46
N ALA A 17 17.10 -4.36 -5.07
CA ALA A 17 17.30 -5.61 -4.34
C ALA A 17 18.60 -5.59 -3.52
N GLU A 18 19.69 -5.11 -4.13
CA GLU A 18 21.00 -4.98 -3.49
C GLU A 18 20.96 -4.06 -2.26
N TYR A 19 20.14 -3.00 -2.30
CA TYR A 19 19.96 -2.12 -1.15
C TYR A 19 19.20 -2.82 -0.01
N ILE A 20 18.11 -3.52 -0.32
CA ILE A 20 17.21 -4.12 0.67
C ILE A 20 17.84 -5.36 1.33
N GLU A 21 18.63 -6.11 0.59
CA GLU A 21 19.37 -7.26 1.11
C GLU A 21 20.45 -6.84 2.11
N ASN A 22 21.12 -5.71 1.84
CA ASN A 22 22.22 -5.20 2.66
C ASN A 22 21.79 -4.47 3.95
N ILE A 23 20.54 -4.02 4.07
CA ILE A 23 20.07 -3.35 5.28
C ILE A 23 19.63 -4.34 6.39
N PRO A 24 19.66 -3.92 7.67
CA PRO A 24 19.14 -4.74 8.76
C PRO A 24 17.65 -5.09 8.64
N VAL A 25 17.25 -6.26 9.16
CA VAL A 25 15.87 -6.75 9.15
C VAL A 25 14.88 -5.73 9.73
N PHE A 26 15.23 -5.04 10.82
CA PHE A 26 14.32 -4.07 11.45
C PHE A 26 14.02 -2.88 10.52
N LYS A 27 14.98 -2.45 9.68
CA LYS A 27 14.76 -1.40 8.69
C LYS A 27 13.86 -1.89 7.55
N ARG A 28 14.05 -3.12 7.06
CA ARG A 28 13.14 -3.72 6.08
C ARG A 28 11.69 -3.70 6.57
N ARG A 29 11.47 -4.16 7.80
CA ARG A 29 10.14 -4.16 8.43
C ARG A 29 9.55 -2.77 8.62
N PHE A 30 10.39 -1.80 8.96
CA PHE A 30 9.97 -0.40 9.04
C PHE A 30 9.46 0.11 7.69
N TYR A 31 10.21 -0.06 6.60
CA TYR A 31 9.78 0.34 5.27
C TYR A 31 8.53 -0.40 4.80
N LEU A 32 8.43 -1.69 5.12
CA LEU A 32 7.26 -2.50 4.81
C LEU A 32 6.00 -1.96 5.53
N ASN A 33 6.13 -1.53 6.78
CA ASN A 33 5.03 -0.92 7.52
C ASN A 33 4.62 0.43 6.93
N LEU A 34 5.59 1.24 6.49
CA LEU A 34 5.32 2.51 5.82
C LEU A 34 4.48 2.28 4.55
N LEU A 35 4.91 1.33 3.71
CA LEU A 35 4.21 0.93 2.48
C LEU A 35 2.76 0.47 2.78
N LYS A 36 2.57 -0.31 3.84
CA LYS A 36 1.22 -0.77 4.25
C LYS A 36 0.33 0.39 4.68
N GLN A 37 0.87 1.37 5.42
CA GLN A 37 0.11 2.54 5.86
C GLN A 37 -0.34 3.40 4.68
N GLU A 38 0.54 3.61 3.70
CA GLU A 38 0.21 4.34 2.47
C GLU A 38 -0.90 3.63 1.68
N LEU A 39 -0.79 2.31 1.51
CA LEU A 39 -1.81 1.51 0.82
C LEU A 39 -3.16 1.53 1.56
N MET A 40 -3.15 1.49 2.88
CA MET A 40 -4.36 1.64 3.68
C MET A 40 -5.01 3.01 3.47
N GLY A 41 -4.24 4.10 3.53
CA GLY A 41 -4.75 5.45 3.30
C GLY A 41 -5.35 5.63 1.90
N ILE A 42 -4.69 5.09 0.87
CA ILE A 42 -5.22 5.11 -0.51
C ILE A 42 -6.53 4.32 -0.60
N LYS A 43 -6.59 3.13 0.02
CA LYS A 43 -7.80 2.30 0.01
C LYS A 43 -8.98 2.99 0.70
N GLU A 44 -8.75 3.59 1.86
CA GLU A 44 -9.79 4.34 2.58
C GLU A 44 -10.33 5.50 1.75
N GLU A 45 -9.46 6.22 1.04
CA GLU A 45 -9.91 7.31 0.17
C GLU A 45 -10.67 6.79 -1.05
N GLN A 46 -10.23 5.68 -1.66
CA GLN A 46 -10.99 5.02 -2.73
C GLN A 46 -12.38 4.58 -2.26
N ASP A 47 -12.49 4.00 -1.06
CA ASP A 47 -13.77 3.57 -0.48
C ASP A 47 -14.69 4.77 -0.20
N ARG A 48 -14.14 5.90 0.28
CA ARG A 48 -14.87 7.17 0.44
C ARG A 48 -15.37 7.73 -0.88
N ILE A 49 -14.55 7.71 -1.94
CA ILE A 49 -14.97 8.16 -3.26
C ILE A 49 -16.07 7.24 -3.80
N ALA A 50 -15.87 5.93 -3.76
CA ALA A 50 -16.82 4.94 -4.27
C ALA A 50 -18.19 5.00 -3.58
N SER A 51 -18.22 5.20 -2.26
CA SER A 51 -19.47 5.38 -1.51
C SER A 51 -20.22 6.65 -1.93
N LYS A 52 -19.53 7.79 -2.11
CA LYS A 52 -20.13 9.02 -2.62
C LYS A 52 -20.72 8.85 -4.03
N THR A 53 -20.03 8.14 -4.93
CA THR A 53 -20.54 7.87 -6.29
C THR A 53 -21.78 6.98 -6.28
N LYS A 54 -21.86 5.98 -5.38
CA LYS A 54 -23.06 5.14 -5.25
C LYS A 54 -24.28 5.93 -4.77
N HIS A 55 -24.09 6.87 -3.84
CA HIS A 55 -25.18 7.71 -3.32
C HIS A 55 -25.72 8.69 -4.37
N THR A 56 -24.88 9.29 -5.20
CA THR A 56 -25.31 10.25 -6.24
C THR A 56 -26.05 9.57 -7.40
N VAL A 57 -25.66 8.34 -7.76
CA VAL A 57 -26.36 7.56 -8.82
C VAL A 57 -27.74 7.09 -8.35
N SER A 58 -27.91 6.80 -7.06
CA SER A 58 -29.21 6.41 -6.48
C SER A 58 -30.21 7.56 -6.39
N SER A 59 -29.76 8.81 -6.20
CA SER A 59 -30.65 9.97 -6.08
C SER A 59 -31.10 10.53 -7.44
N ARG A 60 -30.38 10.22 -8.52
CA ARG A 60 -30.68 10.69 -9.89
C ARG A 60 -31.67 9.80 -10.65
N ARG A 61 -32.08 8.67 -10.07
CA ARG A 61 -33.04 7.70 -10.64
C ARG A 61 -34.47 7.83 -10.05
N ARG A 62 -34.77 8.87 -9.28
CA ARG A 62 -36.12 9.18 -8.78
C ARG A 62 -36.67 10.42 -9.47
#